data_AF-A0A2T0USU5-F1
#
_entry.id   AF-A0A2T0USU5-F1
#
_cell.length_a   1.000
_cell.length_b   1.000
_cell.length_c   1.000
_cell.angle_alpha   90.00
_cell.angle_beta   90.00
_cell.angle_gamma   90.00
#
_symmetry.space_group_name_H-M   'P 1'
#
loop_
_entity.id
_entity.type
_entity.pdbx_description
1 polymer ?
#
loop_
_entity_poly.entity_id
_entity_poly.type
_entity_poly.pdbx_seq_one_letter_code
_entity_poly.pdbx_strand_id
1 'polypeptide(L)'
;MRTRARWLGRIVALGLLAVGLAATPIGTASAESNGGVRVMPLGDSITEGTATPGGYRIGLWQRLAGGGYTTDFVGSQFNGPGSLGDHDHEGHPGWRIDQIDANIVGWLNTYQPQTVLLHIGTNDILQNYDVAGAPNRLSALIDHITAAAPNAEVFVAQITPLGWAEGDAAVNSFNAAIPGIVQSKVNAGKHVHMVDMHSALTAADLDDGVHPTAAGYDKMAAVWYAALQSVPGSIGSADGTEIVGAQSGRCLEVAGAGTANGSGVQLWDCWGGANQQWTYTAGKQLKVYGNKCLDASGQGTSNGTAVVIWDCNGQANQQWNVNANGTITGVQSGLCLDASGWGTGNGTKVQLWACGSGQANQQWTRR
;
A
#
# COMPACT_ATOMS: atom_id res chain seq x y z
N MET A 1 27.00 -79.62 35.47
CA MET A 1 26.60 -79.15 34.12
C MET A 1 25.33 -78.30 34.28
N ARG A 2 25.41 -76.96 34.15
CA ARG A 2 24.77 -76.13 33.09
C ARG A 2 23.27 -76.47 32.87
N THR A 3 22.25 -75.61 32.88
CA THR A 3 22.12 -74.14 32.80
C THR A 3 20.63 -73.74 32.99
N ARG A 4 20.40 -72.64 33.72
CA ARG A 4 19.47 -71.49 33.51
C ARG A 4 18.03 -71.67 32.94
N ALA A 5 17.08 -71.35 33.84
CA ALA A 5 15.85 -70.54 33.74
C ALA A 5 15.25 -70.16 32.36
N ARG A 6 13.93 -70.39 32.23
CA ARG A 6 13.03 -69.70 31.28
C ARG A 6 11.82 -69.13 32.00
N TRP A 7 11.57 -67.85 31.74
CA TRP A 7 10.54 -67.01 32.33
C TRP A 7 9.14 -67.30 31.76
N LEU A 8 8.13 -67.23 32.64
CA LEU A 8 6.70 -67.27 32.33
C LEU A 8 6.22 -65.93 31.75
N GLY A 9 5.55 -65.98 30.60
CA GLY A 9 4.88 -64.83 29.97
C GLY A 9 3.58 -64.46 30.71
N ARG A 10 3.39 -63.17 30.98
CA ARG A 10 2.13 -62.59 31.46
C ARG A 10 1.38 -61.97 30.29
N ILE A 11 0.13 -62.40 30.10
CA ILE A 11 -0.87 -61.77 29.25
C ILE A 11 -1.40 -60.52 29.99
N VAL A 12 -1.34 -59.35 29.37
CA VAL A 12 -2.00 -58.12 29.85
C VAL A 12 -3.10 -57.77 28.87
N ALA A 13 -4.34 -57.74 29.35
CA ALA A 13 -5.50 -57.25 28.62
C ALA A 13 -5.44 -55.71 28.53
N LEU A 14 -5.47 -55.16 27.31
CA LEU A 14 -5.71 -53.74 27.09
C LEU A 14 -7.22 -53.46 27.18
N GLY A 15 -7.63 -52.73 28.22
CA GLY A 15 -8.94 -52.08 28.27
C GLY A 15 -8.94 -50.83 27.42
N LEU A 16 -9.91 -50.72 26.50
CA LEU A 16 -10.21 -49.53 25.71
C LEU A 16 -10.64 -48.36 26.62
N LEU A 17 -9.82 -47.30 26.68
CA LEU A 17 -10.28 -45.99 27.14
C LEU A 17 -10.73 -45.18 25.91
N ALA A 18 -12.03 -44.94 25.80
CA ALA A 18 -12.58 -43.95 24.89
C ALA A 18 -12.27 -42.54 25.44
N VAL A 19 -11.26 -41.88 24.88
CA VAL A 19 -11.04 -40.45 25.13
C VAL A 19 -12.02 -39.69 24.24
N GLY A 20 -13.06 -39.11 24.84
CA GLY A 20 -13.89 -38.13 24.17
C GLY A 20 -13.05 -36.92 23.83
N LEU A 21 -12.80 -36.69 22.53
CA LEU A 21 -12.28 -35.41 22.06
C LEU A 21 -13.37 -34.36 22.28
N ALA A 22 -13.27 -33.61 23.38
CA ALA A 22 -13.92 -32.31 23.45
C ALA A 22 -13.23 -31.42 22.42
N ALA A 23 -13.90 -31.15 21.31
CA ALA A 23 -13.49 -30.10 20.38
C ALA A 23 -13.54 -28.78 21.17
N THR A 24 -12.37 -28.23 21.50
CA THR A 24 -12.26 -26.84 21.92
C THR A 24 -12.79 -25.98 20.77
N PRO A 25 -13.75 -25.07 21.00
CA PRO A 25 -14.14 -24.15 19.96
C PRO A 25 -12.87 -23.40 19.54
N ILE A 26 -12.54 -23.47 18.25
CA ILE A 26 -11.53 -22.59 17.67
C ILE A 26 -12.09 -21.19 17.90
N GLY A 27 -11.50 -20.46 18.85
CA GLY A 27 -11.83 -19.06 19.03
C GLY A 27 -11.61 -18.37 17.69
N THR A 28 -12.59 -17.59 17.24
CA THR A 28 -12.40 -16.67 16.12
C THR A 28 -11.15 -15.86 16.42
N ALA A 29 -10.13 -15.96 15.55
CA ALA A 29 -8.97 -15.09 15.65
C ALA A 29 -9.51 -13.66 15.78
N SER A 30 -9.10 -12.95 16.84
CA SER A 30 -9.38 -11.54 16.92
C SER A 30 -8.58 -10.91 15.80
N ALA A 31 -9.25 -10.15 14.93
CA ALA A 31 -8.55 -9.34 13.95
C ALA A 31 -7.47 -8.53 14.67
N GLU A 32 -6.27 -8.47 14.12
CA GLU A 32 -5.21 -7.62 14.63
C GLU A 32 -5.52 -6.18 14.23
N SER A 33 -6.57 -5.60 14.83
CA SER A 33 -6.98 -4.23 14.53
C SER A 33 -5.83 -3.27 14.84
N ASN A 34 -5.19 -2.77 13.80
CA ASN A 34 -4.09 -1.81 13.92
C ASN A 34 -4.56 -0.35 13.88
N GLY A 35 -5.88 -0.13 13.76
CA GLY A 35 -6.47 1.19 13.61
C GLY A 35 -6.22 1.80 12.22
N GLY A 36 -6.71 3.01 12.00
CA GLY A 36 -6.56 3.69 10.71
C GLY A 36 -7.49 3.12 9.62
N VAL A 37 -7.02 3.12 8.37
CA VAL A 37 -7.85 2.72 7.22
C VAL A 37 -7.87 1.21 7.06
N ARG A 38 -9.08 0.65 6.97
CA ARG A 38 -9.36 -0.77 6.80
C ARG A 38 -9.16 -1.17 5.34
N VAL A 39 -8.12 -1.95 5.08
CA VAL A 39 -7.72 -2.41 3.75
C VAL A 39 -7.96 -3.92 3.69
N MET A 40 -8.71 -4.40 2.69
CA MET A 40 -8.94 -5.84 2.47
C MET A 40 -8.07 -6.35 1.32
N PRO A 41 -6.99 -7.10 1.59
CA PRO A 41 -6.29 -7.88 0.58
C PRO A 41 -7.18 -9.05 0.14
N LEU A 42 -7.72 -9.00 -1.07
CA LEU A 42 -8.71 -9.94 -1.58
C LEU A 42 -8.20 -10.68 -2.81
N GLY A 43 -8.21 -12.00 -2.76
CA GLY A 43 -7.77 -12.78 -3.92
C GLY A 43 -7.61 -14.27 -3.65
N ASP A 44 -6.66 -14.88 -4.36
CA ASP A 44 -6.37 -16.31 -4.29
C ASP A 44 -5.06 -16.62 -3.53
N SER A 45 -4.37 -17.70 -3.92
CA SER A 45 -3.09 -18.14 -3.33
C SER A 45 -1.99 -17.10 -3.41
N ILE A 46 -2.04 -16.19 -4.38
CA ILE A 46 -1.06 -15.11 -4.52
C ILE A 46 -1.27 -14.04 -3.44
N THR A 47 -2.52 -13.81 -3.02
CA THR A 47 -2.85 -12.89 -1.91
C THR A 47 -2.59 -13.54 -0.55
N GLU A 48 -2.91 -14.83 -0.41
CA GLU A 48 -2.56 -15.63 0.77
C GLU A 48 -1.04 -15.76 0.93
N GLY A 49 -0.30 -15.83 -0.18
CA GLY A 49 1.15 -15.94 -0.18
C GLY A 49 1.64 -17.39 -0.05
N THR A 50 1.06 -18.33 -0.79
CA THR A 50 1.34 -19.77 -0.60
C THR A 50 2.83 -20.15 -0.64
N ALA A 51 3.62 -19.53 -1.52
CA ALA A 51 5.07 -19.75 -1.60
C ALA A 51 5.89 -18.97 -0.55
N THR A 52 5.32 -17.94 0.06
CA THR A 52 5.96 -17.09 1.08
C THR A 52 4.84 -16.56 1.96
N PRO A 53 4.49 -17.21 3.09
CA PRO A 53 3.32 -16.85 3.90
C PRO A 53 3.29 -15.35 4.18
N GLY A 54 2.16 -14.68 3.94
CA GLY A 54 2.06 -13.21 3.98
C GLY A 54 2.22 -12.53 2.61
N GLY A 55 2.91 -13.17 1.66
CA GLY A 55 3.04 -12.73 0.26
C GLY A 55 3.48 -11.26 0.14
N TYR A 56 2.81 -10.52 -0.76
CA TYR A 56 3.07 -9.09 -0.95
C TYR A 56 2.66 -8.24 0.27
N ARG A 57 1.81 -8.75 1.18
CA ARG A 57 1.36 -7.98 2.34
C ARG A 57 2.52 -7.63 3.27
N ILE A 58 3.57 -8.46 3.32
CA ILE A 58 4.80 -8.17 4.08
C ILE A 58 5.42 -6.85 3.62
N GLY A 59 5.75 -6.75 2.33
CA GLY A 59 6.37 -5.56 1.77
C GLY A 59 5.42 -4.36 1.79
N LEU A 60 4.12 -4.59 1.59
CA LEU A 60 3.13 -3.52 1.57
C LEU A 60 2.98 -2.90 2.96
N TRP A 61 2.86 -3.72 4.00
CA TRP A 61 2.81 -3.28 5.40
C TRP A 61 4.02 -2.44 5.77
N GLN A 62 5.22 -2.89 5.41
CA GLN A 62 6.46 -2.17 5.68
C GLN A 62 6.52 -0.82 4.96
N ARG A 63 6.00 -0.73 3.73
CA ARG A 63 5.91 0.52 2.98
C ARG A 63 4.87 1.48 3.54
N LEU A 64 3.72 0.96 3.97
CA LEU A 64 2.67 1.76 4.64
C LEU A 64 3.20 2.34 5.96
N ALA A 65 3.74 1.49 6.84
CA ALA A 65 4.34 1.92 8.10
C ALA A 65 5.52 2.87 7.89
N GLY A 66 6.42 2.57 6.95
CA GLY A 66 7.54 3.43 6.58
C GLY A 66 7.12 4.77 5.97
N GLY A 67 5.94 4.79 5.32
CA GLY A 67 5.29 5.99 4.81
C GLY A 67 4.52 6.78 5.86
N GLY A 68 4.44 6.30 7.11
CA GLY A 68 3.68 6.92 8.19
C GLY A 68 2.18 6.67 8.10
N TYR A 69 1.71 5.71 7.31
CA TYR A 69 0.29 5.37 7.26
C TYR A 69 -0.05 4.40 8.38
N THR A 70 -1.19 4.64 9.03
CA THR A 70 -1.81 3.66 9.93
C THR A 70 -2.93 2.94 9.16
N THR A 71 -2.82 1.64 9.03
CA THR A 71 -3.77 0.78 8.30
C THR A 71 -4.11 -0.46 9.11
N ASP A 72 -5.31 -0.97 8.87
CA ASP A 72 -5.88 -2.19 9.46
C ASP A 72 -6.13 -3.18 8.29
N PHE A 73 -5.36 -4.26 8.17
CA PHE A 73 -5.72 -5.30 7.21
C PHE A 73 -6.93 -6.07 7.74
N VAL A 74 -7.85 -6.42 6.85
CA VAL A 74 -9.10 -7.08 7.26
C VAL A 74 -9.45 -8.23 6.34
N GLY A 75 -10.02 -9.27 6.96
CA GLY A 75 -10.57 -10.43 6.27
C GLY A 75 -10.70 -11.62 7.22
N SER A 76 -11.17 -12.74 6.69
CA SER A 76 -11.42 -13.97 7.46
C SER A 76 -10.21 -14.89 7.58
N GLN A 77 -9.20 -14.70 6.75
CA GLN A 77 -7.98 -15.49 6.69
C GLN A 77 -6.84 -14.80 7.45
N PHE A 78 -5.88 -15.59 7.93
CA PHE A 78 -4.79 -15.12 8.77
C PHE A 78 -3.52 -15.94 8.51
N ASN A 79 -2.44 -15.30 8.04
CA ASN A 79 -1.10 -15.90 7.97
C ASN A 79 0.00 -14.83 7.82
N GLY A 80 1.26 -15.25 7.96
CA GLY A 80 2.45 -14.44 7.69
C GLY A 80 3.55 -14.54 8.76
N PRO A 81 4.73 -13.97 8.52
CA PRO A 81 5.80 -13.88 9.52
C PRO A 81 5.55 -12.73 10.48
N GLY A 82 6.15 -12.75 11.67
CA GLY A 82 6.02 -11.64 12.64
C GLY A 82 6.57 -10.27 12.20
N SER A 83 7.23 -10.19 11.03
CA SER A 83 7.58 -8.91 10.39
C SER A 83 6.40 -8.25 9.65
N LEU A 84 5.31 -8.99 9.44
CA LEU A 84 4.02 -8.48 9.02
C LEU A 84 3.25 -8.13 10.30
N GLY A 85 2.96 -6.84 10.52
CA GLY A 85 2.32 -6.39 11.76
C GLY A 85 0.81 -6.61 11.80
N ASP A 86 0.23 -7.00 10.67
CA ASP A 86 -1.19 -7.33 10.51
C ASP A 86 -1.34 -8.51 9.56
N HIS A 87 -1.78 -9.64 10.09
CA HIS A 87 -1.83 -10.89 9.34
C HIS A 87 -3.16 -11.13 8.64
N ASP A 88 -4.18 -10.30 8.86
CA ASP A 88 -5.52 -10.50 8.33
C ASP A 88 -5.56 -10.31 6.80
N HIS A 89 -6.34 -11.14 6.11
CA HIS A 89 -6.57 -11.04 4.67
C HIS A 89 -7.81 -11.83 4.22
N GLU A 90 -8.19 -11.69 2.96
CA GLU A 90 -9.26 -12.46 2.30
C GLU A 90 -8.71 -13.18 1.06
N GLY A 91 -7.59 -13.87 1.24
CA GLY A 91 -6.88 -14.63 0.20
C GLY A 91 -7.17 -16.12 0.31
N HIS A 92 -7.68 -16.73 -0.75
CA HIS A 92 -8.17 -18.12 -0.73
C HIS A 92 -7.46 -18.98 -1.79
N PRO A 93 -6.46 -19.81 -1.40
CA PRO A 93 -5.71 -20.63 -2.34
C PRO A 93 -6.59 -21.53 -3.23
N GLY A 94 -6.34 -21.48 -4.54
CA GLY A 94 -7.08 -22.27 -5.54
C GLY A 94 -8.46 -21.73 -5.91
N TRP A 95 -8.90 -20.60 -5.35
CA TRP A 95 -10.23 -20.05 -5.66
C TRP A 95 -10.23 -19.23 -6.93
N ARG A 96 -11.33 -19.37 -7.68
CA ARG A 96 -11.67 -18.61 -8.88
C ARG A 96 -12.54 -17.39 -8.57
N ILE A 97 -12.77 -16.55 -9.58
CA ILE A 97 -13.62 -15.37 -9.48
C ILE A 97 -15.03 -15.71 -8.97
N ASP A 98 -15.67 -16.76 -9.48
CA ASP A 98 -17.05 -17.14 -9.10
C ASP A 98 -17.15 -17.55 -7.63
N GLN A 99 -16.10 -18.15 -7.07
CA GLN A 99 -16.07 -18.60 -5.68
C GLN A 99 -15.85 -17.43 -4.72
N ILE A 100 -15.01 -16.47 -5.09
CA ILE A 100 -14.89 -15.20 -4.36
C ILE A 100 -16.22 -14.43 -4.41
N ASP A 101 -16.83 -14.31 -5.59
CA ASP A 101 -18.08 -13.57 -5.79
C ASP A 101 -19.25 -14.14 -4.96
N ALA A 102 -19.31 -15.45 -4.79
CA ALA A 102 -20.34 -16.09 -3.96
C ALA A 102 -20.30 -15.68 -2.47
N ASN A 103 -19.17 -15.16 -1.99
CA ASN A 103 -18.95 -14.84 -0.57
C ASN A 103 -18.72 -13.35 -0.29
N ILE A 104 -18.34 -12.57 -1.31
CA ILE A 104 -17.81 -11.22 -1.14
C ILE A 104 -18.73 -10.27 -0.39
N VAL A 105 -20.05 -10.33 -0.63
CA VAL A 105 -21.01 -9.46 0.05
C VAL A 105 -21.03 -9.74 1.56
N GLY A 106 -20.90 -11.00 1.98
CA GLY A 106 -20.82 -11.37 3.38
C GLY A 106 -19.57 -10.83 4.05
N TRP A 107 -18.41 -10.94 3.38
CA TRP A 107 -17.15 -10.41 3.87
C TRP A 107 -17.14 -8.88 3.95
N LEU A 108 -17.66 -8.18 2.94
CA LEU A 108 -17.76 -6.71 2.96
C LEU A 108 -18.67 -6.21 4.10
N ASN A 109 -19.78 -6.90 4.37
CA ASN A 109 -20.65 -6.55 5.49
C ASN A 109 -19.98 -6.80 6.86
N THR A 110 -19.16 -7.85 6.96
CA THR A 110 -18.49 -8.24 8.20
C THR A 110 -17.29 -7.35 8.50
N TYR A 111 -16.42 -7.16 7.51
CA TYR A 111 -15.12 -6.52 7.65
C TYR A 111 -15.10 -5.07 7.20
N GLN A 112 -16.19 -4.55 6.62
CA GLN A 112 -16.41 -3.13 6.26
C GLN A 112 -15.13 -2.40 5.79
N PRO A 113 -14.41 -2.92 4.78
CA PRO A 113 -13.19 -2.27 4.32
C PRO A 113 -13.51 -0.91 3.70
N GLN A 114 -12.60 0.05 3.87
CA GLN A 114 -12.62 1.29 3.09
C GLN A 114 -11.83 1.15 1.80
N THR A 115 -10.94 0.17 1.71
CA THR A 115 -10.14 -0.10 0.51
C THR A 115 -10.08 -1.58 0.25
N VAL A 116 -10.26 -2.00 -1.00
CA VAL A 116 -10.18 -3.41 -1.44
C VAL A 116 -9.06 -3.55 -2.46
N LEU A 117 -8.13 -4.47 -2.23
CA LEU A 117 -7.08 -4.84 -3.17
C LEU A 117 -7.47 -6.16 -3.83
N LEU A 118 -8.02 -6.11 -5.04
CA LEU A 118 -8.53 -7.29 -5.76
C LEU A 118 -7.47 -7.83 -6.74
N HIS A 119 -6.96 -9.03 -6.45
CA HIS A 119 -6.09 -9.79 -7.36
C HIS A 119 -6.63 -11.22 -7.52
N ILE A 120 -7.38 -11.46 -8.60
CA ILE A 120 -8.08 -12.72 -8.83
C ILE A 120 -8.19 -13.03 -10.33
N GLY A 121 -8.29 -14.32 -10.67
CA GLY A 121 -8.48 -14.80 -12.05
C GLY A 121 -7.42 -15.82 -12.50
N THR A 122 -6.31 -15.92 -11.77
CA THR A 122 -5.26 -16.91 -12.05
C THR A 122 -5.84 -18.33 -12.07
N ASN A 123 -6.68 -18.67 -11.10
CA ASN A 123 -7.30 -19.99 -11.04
C ASN A 123 -8.36 -20.25 -12.12
N ASP A 124 -9.04 -19.22 -12.64
CA ASP A 124 -9.94 -19.39 -13.80
C ASP A 124 -9.15 -19.93 -14.99
N ILE A 125 -7.91 -19.44 -15.19
CA ILE A 125 -7.00 -19.90 -16.23
C ILE A 125 -6.41 -21.28 -15.90
N LEU A 126 -5.82 -21.45 -14.71
CA LEU A 126 -5.14 -22.70 -14.35
C LEU A 126 -6.09 -23.90 -14.32
N GLN A 127 -7.36 -23.68 -14.00
CA GLN A 127 -8.38 -24.73 -13.95
C GLN A 127 -9.14 -24.87 -15.28
N ASN A 128 -8.78 -24.08 -16.30
CA ASN A 128 -9.47 -24.00 -17.58
C ASN A 128 -11.00 -23.83 -17.44
N TYR A 129 -11.41 -23.00 -16.48
CA TYR A 129 -12.81 -22.81 -16.13
C TYR A 129 -13.38 -21.61 -16.88
N ASP A 130 -14.02 -21.88 -18.02
CA ASP A 130 -14.66 -20.85 -18.87
C ASP A 130 -13.81 -19.58 -18.98
N VAL A 131 -12.58 -19.74 -19.47
CA VAL A 131 -11.58 -18.66 -19.53
C VAL A 131 -12.09 -17.47 -20.33
N ALA A 132 -12.88 -17.72 -21.39
CA ALA A 132 -13.51 -16.67 -22.20
C ALA A 132 -14.54 -15.84 -21.41
N GLY A 133 -15.24 -16.45 -20.45
CA GLY A 133 -16.21 -15.78 -19.57
C GLY A 133 -15.59 -15.13 -18.32
N ALA A 134 -14.33 -15.40 -18.00
CA ALA A 134 -13.67 -14.86 -16.80
C ALA A 134 -13.70 -13.32 -16.72
N PRO A 135 -13.47 -12.54 -17.80
CA PRO A 135 -13.61 -11.08 -17.75
C PRO A 135 -15.02 -10.61 -17.36
N ASN A 136 -16.07 -11.30 -17.81
CA ASN A 136 -17.44 -10.97 -17.43
C ASN A 136 -17.70 -11.26 -15.95
N ARG A 137 -17.18 -12.37 -15.43
CA ARG A 137 -17.24 -12.68 -14.00
C ARG A 137 -16.50 -11.64 -13.15
N LEU A 138 -15.32 -11.19 -13.59
CA LEU A 138 -14.59 -10.12 -12.90
C LEU A 138 -15.40 -8.82 -12.87
N SER A 139 -16.00 -8.45 -14.02
CA SER A 139 -16.86 -7.27 -14.11
C SER A 139 -18.06 -7.33 -13.16
N ALA A 140 -18.70 -8.49 -13.05
CA ALA A 140 -19.82 -8.71 -12.13
C ALA A 140 -19.37 -8.69 -10.65
N LEU A 141 -18.24 -9.29 -10.33
CA LEU A 141 -17.64 -9.23 -8.99
C LEU A 141 -17.40 -7.78 -8.56
N ILE A 142 -16.86 -6.93 -9.44
CA ILE A 142 -16.66 -5.50 -9.15
C ILE A 142 -18.00 -4.78 -8.94
N ASP A 143 -19.05 -5.13 -9.70
CA ASP A 143 -20.39 -4.58 -9.48
C ASP A 143 -20.93 -4.94 -8.09
N HIS A 144 -20.79 -6.20 -7.67
CA HIS A 144 -21.21 -6.64 -6.34
C HIS A 144 -20.41 -5.95 -5.22
N ILE A 145 -19.08 -5.82 -5.36
CA ILE A 145 -18.24 -5.09 -4.40
C ILE A 145 -18.70 -3.63 -4.30
N THR A 146 -18.80 -2.92 -5.42
CA THR A 146 -19.15 -1.49 -5.43
C THR A 146 -20.63 -1.19 -5.16
N ALA A 147 -21.48 -2.22 -5.12
CA ALA A 147 -22.86 -2.11 -4.64
C ALA A 147 -22.94 -2.30 -3.11
N ALA A 148 -22.19 -3.26 -2.55
CA ALA A 148 -22.16 -3.55 -1.12
C ALA A 148 -21.34 -2.51 -0.32
N ALA A 149 -20.25 -2.00 -0.91
CA ALA A 149 -19.36 -1.01 -0.31
C ALA A 149 -19.20 0.20 -1.24
N PRO A 150 -20.23 1.05 -1.40
CA PRO A 150 -20.26 2.11 -2.41
C PRO A 150 -19.24 3.24 -2.18
N ASN A 151 -18.73 3.39 -0.97
CA ASN A 151 -17.72 4.39 -0.60
C ASN A 151 -16.31 3.80 -0.53
N ALA A 152 -16.14 2.51 -0.78
CA ALA A 152 -14.82 1.88 -0.73
C ALA A 152 -14.04 2.15 -2.02
N GLU A 153 -12.74 2.37 -1.90
CA GLU A 153 -11.82 2.45 -3.04
C GLU A 153 -11.43 1.02 -3.48
N VAL A 154 -11.84 0.61 -4.68
CA VAL A 154 -11.60 -0.75 -5.18
C VAL A 154 -10.47 -0.75 -6.20
N PHE A 155 -9.32 -1.31 -5.83
CA PHE A 155 -8.20 -1.45 -6.74
C PHE A 155 -8.22 -2.84 -7.39
N VAL A 156 -8.22 -2.89 -8.72
CA VAL A 156 -8.29 -4.12 -9.51
C VAL A 156 -6.97 -4.31 -10.23
N ALA A 157 -6.23 -5.34 -9.83
CA ALA A 157 -4.95 -5.67 -10.44
C ALA A 157 -5.12 -6.53 -11.70
N GLN A 158 -4.28 -6.26 -12.70
CA GLN A 158 -3.92 -7.32 -13.66
C GLN A 158 -3.29 -8.50 -12.89
N ILE A 159 -3.52 -9.73 -13.34
CA ILE A 159 -2.89 -10.89 -12.70
C ILE A 159 -1.44 -11.03 -13.15
N THR A 160 -0.60 -11.54 -12.26
CA THR A 160 0.82 -11.80 -12.53
C THR A 160 1.04 -12.78 -13.69
N PRO A 161 2.22 -12.76 -14.35
CA PRO A 161 2.56 -13.71 -15.40
C PRO A 161 2.48 -15.19 -14.96
N LEU A 162 2.38 -16.10 -15.93
CA LEU A 162 2.65 -17.52 -15.72
C LEU A 162 3.98 -17.92 -16.37
N GLY A 163 4.68 -18.88 -15.78
CA GLY A 163 6.03 -19.28 -16.19
C GLY A 163 6.12 -20.04 -17.52
N TRP A 164 4.99 -20.32 -18.17
CA TRP A 164 4.93 -21.04 -19.44
C TRP A 164 4.08 -20.30 -20.47
N ALA A 165 4.48 -20.39 -21.74
CA ALA A 165 3.97 -19.55 -22.82
C ALA A 165 2.46 -19.62 -23.03
N GLU A 166 1.85 -20.80 -22.97
CA GLU A 166 0.41 -20.96 -23.18
C GLU A 166 -0.41 -20.33 -22.05
N GLY A 167 -0.01 -20.57 -20.79
CA GLY A 167 -0.66 -19.96 -19.63
C GLY A 167 -0.49 -18.44 -19.64
N ASP A 168 0.71 -17.96 -19.96
CA ASP A 168 0.97 -16.53 -20.00
C ASP A 168 0.21 -15.83 -21.15
N ALA A 169 0.03 -16.49 -22.30
CA ALA A 169 -0.83 -15.97 -23.37
C ALA A 169 -2.30 -15.86 -22.94
N ALA A 170 -2.80 -16.81 -22.14
CA ALA A 170 -4.13 -16.74 -21.55
C ALA A 170 -4.25 -15.61 -20.52
N VAL A 171 -3.23 -15.43 -19.67
CA VAL A 171 -3.12 -14.30 -18.73
C VAL A 171 -3.17 -12.98 -19.47
N ASN A 172 -2.37 -12.83 -20.53
CA ASN A 172 -2.34 -11.61 -21.35
C ASN A 172 -3.72 -11.32 -21.98
N SER A 173 -4.41 -12.35 -22.45
CA SER A 173 -5.76 -12.21 -23.02
C SER A 173 -6.79 -11.76 -21.97
N PHE A 174 -6.74 -12.32 -20.76
CA PHE A 174 -7.58 -11.91 -19.64
C PHE A 174 -7.25 -10.47 -19.19
N ASN A 175 -5.98 -10.17 -18.97
CA ASN A 175 -5.48 -8.87 -18.55
C ASN A 175 -5.82 -7.73 -19.52
N ALA A 176 -5.88 -8.02 -20.83
CA ALA A 176 -6.26 -7.04 -21.85
C ALA A 176 -7.70 -6.53 -21.70
N ALA A 177 -8.59 -7.27 -21.04
CA ALA A 177 -9.98 -6.85 -20.81
C ALA A 177 -10.12 -5.90 -19.62
N ILE A 178 -9.23 -6.00 -18.62
CA ILE A 178 -9.37 -5.32 -17.32
C ILE A 178 -9.40 -3.79 -17.44
N PRO A 179 -8.56 -3.11 -18.25
CA PRO A 179 -8.64 -1.65 -18.40
C PRO A 179 -10.01 -1.18 -18.90
N GLY A 180 -10.62 -1.90 -19.84
CA GLY A 180 -11.96 -1.60 -20.34
C GLY A 180 -13.05 -1.82 -19.28
N ILE A 181 -12.93 -2.89 -18.50
CA ILE A 181 -13.84 -3.17 -17.38
C ILE A 181 -13.76 -2.05 -16.34
N VAL A 182 -12.57 -1.72 -15.83
CA VAL A 182 -12.38 -0.68 -14.82
C VAL A 182 -12.88 0.66 -15.33
N GLN A 183 -12.51 1.06 -16.55
CA GLN A 183 -12.96 2.34 -17.12
C GLN A 183 -14.49 2.42 -17.24
N SER A 184 -15.16 1.29 -17.54
CA SER A 184 -16.62 1.27 -17.57
C SER A 184 -17.25 1.54 -16.19
N LYS A 185 -16.64 1.04 -15.11
CA LYS A 185 -17.10 1.28 -13.73
C LYS A 185 -16.83 2.73 -13.30
N VAL A 186 -15.67 3.27 -13.64
CA VAL A 186 -15.33 4.69 -13.43
C VAL A 186 -16.32 5.60 -14.15
N ASN A 187 -16.65 5.31 -15.41
CA ASN A 187 -17.65 6.07 -16.18
C ASN A 187 -19.06 6.00 -15.56
N ALA A 188 -19.35 4.93 -14.80
CA ALA A 188 -20.57 4.79 -14.02
C ALA A 188 -20.50 5.44 -12.63
N GLY A 189 -19.43 6.20 -12.33
CA GLY A 189 -19.23 6.91 -11.07
C GLY A 189 -18.77 6.01 -9.91
N LYS A 190 -18.31 4.79 -10.19
CA LYS A 190 -17.77 3.90 -9.16
C LYS A 190 -16.31 4.23 -8.85
N HIS A 191 -15.94 4.04 -7.59
CA HIS A 191 -14.59 4.26 -7.08
C HIS A 191 -13.72 3.02 -7.36
N VAL A 192 -13.31 2.85 -8.62
CA VAL A 192 -12.55 1.68 -9.09
C VAL A 192 -11.28 2.14 -9.79
N HIS A 193 -10.15 1.52 -9.45
CA HIS A 193 -8.82 1.92 -9.91
C HIS A 193 -8.10 0.73 -10.52
N MET A 194 -7.42 0.97 -11.64
CA MET A 194 -6.65 -0.05 -12.33
C MET A 194 -5.25 -0.15 -11.72
N VAL A 195 -4.75 -1.37 -11.55
CA VAL A 195 -3.36 -1.61 -11.11
C VAL A 195 -2.64 -2.52 -12.11
N ASP A 196 -1.62 -1.98 -12.78
CA ASP A 196 -0.73 -2.77 -13.65
C ASP A 196 0.30 -3.53 -12.80
N MET A 197 -0.14 -4.67 -12.28
CA MET A 197 0.71 -5.62 -11.55
C MET A 197 1.55 -6.48 -12.50
N HIS A 198 1.00 -6.80 -13.67
CA HIS A 198 1.58 -7.77 -14.59
C HIS A 198 2.96 -7.31 -15.08
N SER A 199 3.09 -6.05 -15.50
CA SER A 199 4.35 -5.51 -16.05
C SER A 199 5.50 -5.48 -15.03
N ALA A 200 5.21 -5.58 -13.73
CA ALA A 200 6.23 -5.53 -12.69
C ALA A 200 6.94 -6.87 -12.46
N LEU A 201 6.37 -7.99 -12.92
CA LEU A 201 6.90 -9.34 -12.68
C LEU A 201 7.34 -9.99 -14.00
N THR A 202 8.26 -10.93 -13.86
CA THR A 202 8.73 -11.80 -14.95
C THR A 202 8.68 -13.26 -14.50
N ALA A 203 8.87 -14.21 -15.42
CA ALA A 203 8.97 -15.62 -15.06
C ALA A 203 10.08 -15.92 -14.04
N ALA A 204 11.15 -15.13 -13.99
CA ALA A 204 12.23 -15.27 -13.01
C ALA A 204 11.81 -14.87 -11.58
N ASP A 205 10.70 -14.15 -11.45
CA ASP A 205 10.15 -13.76 -10.16
C ASP A 205 9.22 -14.81 -9.57
N LEU A 206 9.00 -15.95 -10.25
CA LEU A 206 8.08 -17.02 -9.87
C LEU A 206 8.84 -18.27 -9.38
N ASP A 207 8.37 -18.91 -8.32
CA ASP A 207 9.00 -20.09 -7.72
C ASP A 207 8.63 -21.38 -8.46
N ASP A 208 7.34 -21.58 -8.73
CA ASP A 208 6.78 -22.75 -9.41
C ASP A 208 6.17 -22.42 -10.78
N GLY A 209 6.42 -21.21 -11.28
CA GLY A 209 5.81 -20.68 -12.50
C GLY A 209 4.40 -20.13 -12.30
N VAL A 210 3.87 -20.09 -11.08
CA VAL A 210 2.59 -19.45 -10.73
C VAL A 210 2.78 -18.44 -9.61
N HIS A 211 3.37 -18.89 -8.49
CA HIS A 211 3.48 -18.11 -7.28
C HIS A 211 4.78 -17.29 -7.28
N PRO A 212 4.71 -15.99 -6.97
CA PRO A 212 5.90 -15.17 -6.81
C PRO A 212 6.83 -15.70 -5.72
N THR A 213 8.14 -15.51 -5.94
CA THR A 213 9.17 -15.59 -4.90
C THR A 213 9.02 -14.42 -3.92
N ALA A 214 9.76 -14.43 -2.81
CA ALA A 214 9.82 -13.29 -1.89
C ALA A 214 10.19 -11.97 -2.60
N ALA A 215 11.11 -12.01 -3.57
CA ALA A 215 11.47 -10.83 -4.37
C ALA A 215 10.34 -10.39 -5.31
N GLY A 216 9.65 -11.35 -5.95
CA GLY A 216 8.47 -11.08 -6.77
C GLY A 216 7.34 -10.45 -5.95
N TYR A 217 7.09 -10.94 -4.74
CA TYR A 217 6.10 -10.37 -3.83
C TYR A 217 6.46 -8.95 -3.36
N ASP A 218 7.74 -8.63 -3.12
CA ASP A 218 8.13 -7.24 -2.80
C ASP A 218 7.93 -6.29 -3.99
N LYS A 219 8.12 -6.76 -5.24
CA LYS A 219 7.75 -5.98 -6.43
C LYS A 219 6.25 -5.71 -6.47
N MET A 220 5.42 -6.72 -6.22
CA MET A 220 3.97 -6.54 -6.12
C MET A 220 3.59 -5.54 -5.02
N ALA A 221 4.24 -5.62 -3.86
CA ALA A 221 4.04 -4.69 -2.76
C ALA A 221 4.33 -3.24 -3.16
N ALA A 222 5.40 -3.00 -3.92
CA ALA A 222 5.74 -1.67 -4.43
C ALA A 222 4.67 -1.14 -5.40
N VAL A 223 4.14 -1.98 -6.29
CA VAL A 223 3.05 -1.62 -7.21
C VAL A 223 1.78 -1.26 -6.44
N TRP A 224 1.36 -2.10 -5.48
CA TRP A 224 0.20 -1.81 -4.64
C TRP A 224 0.35 -0.50 -3.87
N TYR A 225 1.51 -0.30 -3.25
CA TYR A 225 1.76 0.92 -2.48
C TYR A 225 1.69 2.18 -3.36
N ALA A 226 2.31 2.15 -4.55
CA ALA A 226 2.22 3.25 -5.51
C ALA A 226 0.78 3.50 -5.97
N ALA A 227 -0.01 2.45 -6.20
CA ALA A 227 -1.41 2.57 -6.57
C ALA A 227 -2.23 3.23 -5.46
N LEU A 228 -2.07 2.79 -4.21
CA LEU A 228 -2.76 3.35 -3.04
C LEU A 228 -2.40 4.83 -2.84
N GLN A 229 -1.12 5.18 -2.98
CA GLN A 229 -0.71 6.58 -2.97
C GLN A 229 -1.28 7.41 -4.13
N SER A 230 -1.74 6.81 -5.23
CA SER A 230 -2.31 7.60 -6.33
C SER A 230 -3.77 8.02 -6.07
N VAL A 231 -4.41 7.44 -5.06
CA VAL A 231 -5.81 7.71 -4.71
C VAL A 231 -5.90 8.30 -3.30
N PRO A 232 -6.25 9.60 -3.17
CA PRO A 232 -6.40 10.28 -1.89
C PRO A 232 -7.33 9.54 -0.93
N GLY A 233 -6.90 9.37 0.32
CA GLY A 233 -7.70 8.77 1.39
C GLY A 233 -7.78 7.24 1.37
N SER A 234 -7.34 6.56 0.30
CA SER A 234 -7.42 5.09 0.20
C SER A 234 -6.58 4.33 1.24
N ILE A 235 -5.59 4.99 1.84
CA ILE A 235 -4.77 4.46 2.95
C ILE A 235 -4.67 5.46 4.10
N GLY A 236 -5.63 6.39 4.15
CA GLY A 236 -5.66 7.47 5.13
C GLY A 236 -4.63 8.55 4.82
N SER A 237 -4.35 9.37 5.83
CA SER A 237 -3.28 10.36 5.79
C SER A 237 -2.03 9.77 6.42
N ALA A 238 -0.89 10.02 5.81
CA ALA A 238 0.38 9.71 6.46
C ALA A 238 0.59 10.63 7.69
N ASP A 239 1.31 10.12 8.68
CA ASP A 239 1.72 10.86 9.86
C ASP A 239 2.58 12.07 9.47
N GLY A 240 2.25 13.22 10.05
CA GLY A 240 2.97 14.46 9.83
C GLY A 240 2.04 15.66 9.86
N THR A 241 2.49 16.75 9.26
CA THR A 241 1.70 17.97 9.15
C THR A 241 1.81 18.49 7.73
N GLU A 242 0.67 18.87 7.16
CA GLU A 242 0.65 19.53 5.86
C GLU A 242 1.14 20.97 6.03
N ILE A 243 2.07 21.41 5.18
CA ILE A 243 2.45 22.83 5.09
C ILE A 243 1.67 23.43 3.93
N VAL A 244 0.70 24.29 4.22
CA VAL A 244 -0.26 24.80 3.22
C VAL A 244 0.03 26.27 2.92
N GLY A 245 0.24 26.59 1.64
CA GLY A 245 0.40 27.96 1.18
C GLY A 245 -0.88 28.76 1.41
N ALA A 246 -0.81 29.85 2.18
CA ALA A 246 -1.99 30.62 2.59
C ALA A 246 -2.72 31.25 1.39
N GLN A 247 -1.98 31.62 0.33
CA GLN A 247 -2.55 32.17 -0.89
C GLN A 247 -3.25 31.11 -1.76
N SER A 248 -2.65 29.92 -1.87
CA SER A 248 -3.05 28.90 -2.83
C SER A 248 -4.03 27.88 -2.24
N GLY A 249 -4.04 27.69 -0.92
CA GLY A 249 -4.70 26.57 -0.26
C GLY A 249 -4.07 25.21 -0.59
N ARG A 250 -2.88 25.21 -1.20
CA ARG A 250 -2.17 24.01 -1.69
C ARG A 250 -1.00 23.65 -0.78
N CYS A 251 -0.68 22.37 -0.75
CA CYS A 251 0.34 21.79 0.09
C CYS A 251 1.73 21.91 -0.54
N LEU A 252 2.73 22.12 0.32
CA LEU A 252 4.13 21.94 0.02
C LEU A 252 4.39 20.44 -0.22
N GLU A 253 4.76 20.08 -1.43
CA GLU A 253 4.83 18.70 -1.89
C GLU A 253 6.19 18.39 -2.52
N VAL A 254 6.73 17.18 -2.28
CA VAL A 254 7.78 16.61 -3.13
C VAL A 254 7.19 16.12 -4.44
N ALA A 255 7.59 16.75 -5.54
CA ALA A 255 6.99 16.56 -6.85
C ALA A 255 7.00 15.09 -7.31
N GLY A 256 5.83 14.58 -7.71
CA GLY A 256 5.67 13.22 -8.24
C GLY A 256 6.04 12.13 -7.23
N ALA A 257 5.96 12.42 -5.93
CA ALA A 257 6.41 11.54 -4.86
C ALA A 257 7.87 11.06 -5.01
N GLY A 258 8.74 11.86 -5.64
CA GLY A 258 10.14 11.53 -5.84
C GLY A 258 10.88 11.33 -4.50
N THR A 259 11.70 10.28 -4.40
CA THR A 259 12.46 9.95 -3.18
C THR A 259 13.98 10.13 -3.36
N ALA A 260 14.43 10.45 -4.57
CA ALA A 260 15.83 10.71 -4.86
C ALA A 260 16.28 12.08 -4.31
N ASN A 261 17.55 12.19 -3.93
CA ASN A 261 18.16 13.47 -3.57
C ASN A 261 18.08 14.45 -4.76
N GLY A 262 17.68 15.69 -4.46
CA GLY A 262 17.43 16.71 -5.48
C GLY A 262 16.03 16.70 -6.07
N SER A 263 15.14 15.79 -5.64
CA SER A 263 13.73 15.85 -6.05
C SER A 263 13.13 17.19 -5.63
N GLY A 264 12.50 17.87 -6.59
CA GLY A 264 12.02 19.25 -6.41
C GLY A 264 10.78 19.33 -5.53
N VAL A 265 10.60 20.49 -4.88
CA VAL A 265 9.42 20.81 -4.08
C VAL A 265 8.52 21.81 -4.81
N GLN A 266 7.21 21.58 -4.75
CA GLN A 266 6.19 22.33 -5.47
C GLN A 266 4.93 22.55 -4.62
N LEU A 267 4.02 23.39 -5.12
CA LEU A 267 2.63 23.43 -4.66
C LEU A 267 1.82 22.34 -5.38
N TRP A 268 0.99 21.63 -4.62
CA TRP A 268 0.01 20.69 -5.14
C TRP A 268 -1.24 20.65 -4.27
N ASP A 269 -2.38 20.25 -4.83
CA ASP A 269 -3.61 20.08 -4.06
C ASP A 269 -3.35 19.14 -2.87
N CYS A 270 -3.86 19.49 -1.69
CA CYS A 270 -3.65 18.69 -0.49
C CYS A 270 -4.48 17.40 -0.56
N TRP A 271 -3.82 16.25 -0.44
CA TRP A 271 -4.45 14.95 -0.54
C TRP A 271 -3.99 13.94 0.53
N GLY A 272 -3.15 14.38 1.48
CA GLY A 272 -2.72 13.56 2.62
C GLY A 272 -1.59 12.57 2.33
N GLY A 273 -1.03 12.59 1.12
CA GLY A 273 0.07 11.73 0.73
C GLY A 273 1.35 11.94 1.53
N ALA A 274 2.13 10.88 1.74
CA ALA A 274 3.40 10.92 2.46
C ALA A 274 4.41 11.95 1.90
N ASN A 275 4.29 12.33 0.63
CA ASN A 275 5.11 13.36 -0.02
C ASN A 275 4.67 14.81 0.29
N GLN A 276 3.57 14.98 1.01
CA GLN A 276 3.04 16.26 1.52
C GLN A 276 3.12 16.38 3.04
N GLN A 277 3.56 15.31 3.73
CA GLN A 277 3.65 15.26 5.18
C GLN A 277 5.03 15.64 5.66
N TRP A 278 5.09 16.70 6.46
CA TRP A 278 6.34 17.23 6.99
C TRP A 278 6.38 17.12 8.50
N THR A 279 7.48 16.56 9.03
CA THR A 279 7.78 16.55 10.46
C THR A 279 8.80 17.64 10.78
N TYR A 280 8.40 18.63 11.58
CA TYR A 280 9.33 19.65 12.07
C TYR A 280 10.05 19.17 13.34
N THR A 281 11.38 19.11 13.30
CA THR A 281 12.19 18.57 14.41
C THR A 281 12.74 19.65 15.34
N ALA A 282 13.21 19.24 16.52
CA ALA A 282 13.96 20.13 17.42
C ALA A 282 15.26 20.68 16.80
N GLY A 283 15.83 19.96 15.82
CA GLY A 283 16.97 20.42 15.01
C GLY A 283 16.58 21.41 13.90
N LYS A 284 15.34 21.93 13.90
CA LYS A 284 14.79 22.83 12.89
C LYS A 284 14.69 22.25 11.48
N GLN A 285 14.71 20.93 11.33
CA GLN A 285 14.55 20.30 10.02
C GLN A 285 13.07 20.07 9.72
N LEU A 286 12.67 20.27 8.47
CA LEU A 286 11.39 19.80 7.94
C LEU A 286 11.63 18.47 7.21
N LYS A 287 11.28 17.36 7.86
CA LYS A 287 11.55 16.02 7.35
C LYS A 287 10.37 15.43 6.59
N VAL A 288 10.64 14.67 5.54
CA VAL A 288 9.67 13.92 4.74
C VAL A 288 10.23 12.51 4.48
N TYR A 289 9.35 11.51 4.31
CA TYR A 289 9.71 10.08 4.15
C TYR A 289 10.64 9.55 5.26
N GLY A 290 10.53 10.07 6.47
CA GLY A 290 11.32 9.67 7.63
C GLY A 290 12.78 10.19 7.65
N ASN A 291 13.53 10.14 6.54
CA ASN A 291 14.98 10.47 6.53
C ASN A 291 15.41 11.55 5.52
N LYS A 292 14.49 12.13 4.75
CA LYS A 292 14.76 13.25 3.84
C LYS A 292 14.40 14.57 4.51
N CYS A 293 15.12 15.63 4.15
CA CYS A 293 14.97 16.98 4.68
C CYS A 293 14.69 17.97 3.55
N LEU A 294 13.81 18.95 3.81
CA LEU A 294 13.66 20.14 2.97
C LEU A 294 15.01 20.87 2.92
N ASP A 295 15.53 21.10 1.72
CA ASP A 295 16.91 21.51 1.49
C ASP A 295 16.97 22.69 0.51
N ALA A 296 17.68 23.75 0.89
CA ALA A 296 18.08 24.79 -0.05
C ALA A 296 19.23 24.28 -0.92
N SER A 297 18.91 23.94 -2.17
CA SER A 297 19.76 23.18 -3.08
C SER A 297 21.17 23.76 -3.20
N GLY A 298 22.18 22.91 -3.01
CA GLY A 298 23.58 23.29 -3.13
C GLY A 298 24.04 24.32 -2.09
N GLN A 299 23.37 24.38 -0.93
CA GLN A 299 23.62 25.38 0.12
C GLN A 299 23.43 26.83 -0.37
N GLY A 300 22.59 27.04 -1.39
CA GLY A 300 22.36 28.35 -1.98
C GLY A 300 21.74 29.35 -1.01
N THR A 301 22.18 30.60 -1.09
CA THR A 301 21.72 31.72 -0.24
C THR A 301 21.18 32.90 -1.05
N SER A 302 20.90 32.68 -2.33
CA SER A 302 20.45 33.73 -3.26
C SER A 302 18.98 33.55 -3.62
N ASN A 303 18.34 34.63 -4.04
CA ASN A 303 17.01 34.58 -4.62
C ASN A 303 16.97 33.61 -5.81
N GLY A 304 15.94 32.76 -5.85
CA GLY A 304 15.76 31.75 -6.88
C GLY A 304 16.48 30.43 -6.61
N THR A 305 17.19 30.28 -5.48
CA THR A 305 17.71 28.96 -5.07
C THR A 305 16.55 27.98 -4.95
N ALA A 306 16.60 26.89 -5.71
CA ALA A 306 15.57 25.86 -5.69
C ALA A 306 15.50 25.17 -4.33
N VAL A 307 14.28 24.85 -3.90
CA VAL A 307 14.05 24.01 -2.73
C VAL A 307 13.75 22.58 -3.19
N VAL A 308 14.49 21.64 -2.62
CA VAL A 308 14.48 20.22 -2.97
C VAL A 308 14.40 19.39 -1.68
N ILE A 309 14.37 18.07 -1.83
CA ILE A 309 14.69 17.16 -0.73
C ILE A 309 16.10 16.60 -0.85
N TRP A 310 16.74 16.36 0.29
CA TRP A 310 18.03 15.69 0.37
C TRP A 310 18.09 14.80 1.61
N ASP A 311 19.00 13.83 1.64
CA ASP A 311 19.30 13.10 2.87
C ASP A 311 19.59 14.07 4.01
N CYS A 312 18.94 13.88 5.15
CA CYS A 312 19.17 14.70 6.32
C CYS A 312 20.62 14.54 6.78
N ASN A 313 21.39 15.62 6.75
CA ASN A 313 22.82 15.64 7.10
C ASN A 313 23.17 16.65 8.19
N GLY A 314 22.18 17.38 8.71
CA GLY A 314 22.31 18.32 9.82
C GLY A 314 22.88 19.69 9.43
N GLN A 315 23.19 19.93 8.15
CA GLN A 315 23.73 21.21 7.67
C GLN A 315 22.68 22.33 7.75
N ALA A 316 23.16 23.57 7.81
CA ALA A 316 22.32 24.75 8.04
C ALA A 316 21.34 25.06 6.89
N ASN A 317 21.62 24.62 5.66
CA ASN A 317 20.72 24.74 4.50
C ASN A 317 19.49 23.81 4.58
N GLN A 318 19.46 22.88 5.55
CA GLN A 318 18.32 22.02 5.86
C GLN A 318 17.55 22.48 7.11
N GLN A 319 17.95 23.60 7.71
CA GLN A 319 17.34 24.12 8.92
C GLN A 319 16.46 25.33 8.58
N TRP A 320 15.25 25.34 9.13
CA TRP A 320 14.21 26.30 8.81
C TRP A 320 13.58 26.85 10.09
N ASN A 321 13.46 28.18 10.19
CA ASN A 321 12.64 28.78 11.23
C ASN A 321 11.20 28.84 10.75
N VAL A 322 10.30 28.12 11.43
CA VAL A 322 8.85 28.23 11.23
C VAL A 322 8.33 29.35 12.14
N ASN A 323 8.00 30.49 11.57
CA ASN A 323 7.74 31.72 12.31
C ASN A 323 6.25 31.90 12.63
N ALA A 324 5.95 32.57 13.75
CA ALA A 324 4.57 32.83 14.18
C ALA A 324 3.78 33.74 13.22
N ASN A 325 4.47 34.53 12.40
CA ASN A 325 3.84 35.40 11.41
C ASN A 325 3.45 34.67 10.11
N GLY A 326 3.67 33.35 10.01
CA GLY A 326 3.32 32.53 8.84
C GLY A 326 4.46 32.30 7.85
N THR A 327 5.61 32.97 7.97
CA THR A 327 6.75 32.70 7.09
C THR A 327 7.57 31.49 7.56
N ILE A 328 8.20 30.81 6.61
CA ILE A 328 9.24 29.81 6.88
C ILE A 328 10.55 30.37 6.31
N THR A 329 11.60 30.50 7.13
CA THR A 329 12.88 31.08 6.68
C THR A 329 14.04 30.11 6.82
N GLY A 330 14.94 30.08 5.83
CA GLY A 330 16.17 29.29 5.92
C GLY A 330 17.09 29.84 7.01
N VAL A 331 17.59 28.98 7.89
CA VAL A 331 18.52 29.39 8.96
C VAL A 331 19.84 29.88 8.36
N GLN A 332 20.33 29.24 7.30
CA GLN A 332 21.58 29.64 6.63
C GLN A 332 21.45 30.94 5.82
N SER A 333 20.37 31.08 5.05
CA SER A 333 20.22 32.17 4.09
C SER A 333 19.49 33.39 4.66
N GLY A 334 18.65 33.19 5.68
CA GLY A 334 17.69 34.20 6.15
C GLY A 334 16.54 34.47 5.17
N LEU A 335 16.51 33.80 4.00
CA LEU A 335 15.49 33.97 2.97
C LEU A 335 14.23 33.17 3.29
N CYS A 336 13.10 33.60 2.71
CA CYS A 336 11.80 32.96 2.89
C CYS A 336 11.59 31.82 1.89
N LEU A 337 10.88 30.79 2.34
CA LEU A 337 10.28 29.76 1.49
C LEU A 337 9.15 30.42 0.68
N ASP A 338 9.29 30.37 -0.65
CA ASP A 338 8.53 31.21 -1.58
C ASP A 338 7.91 30.35 -2.69
N ALA A 339 6.60 30.46 -2.89
CA ALA A 339 5.94 29.96 -4.09
C ALA A 339 6.28 30.89 -5.27
N SER A 340 7.03 30.34 -6.22
CA SER A 340 7.71 31.12 -7.24
C SER A 340 6.74 31.92 -8.11
N GLY A 341 7.06 33.20 -8.31
CA GLY A 341 6.31 34.09 -9.20
C GLY A 341 4.86 34.33 -8.77
N TRP A 342 4.54 34.20 -7.47
CA TRP A 342 3.17 34.27 -6.95
C TRP A 342 2.23 33.21 -7.54
N GLY A 343 2.79 32.10 -8.03
CA GLY A 343 2.01 31.01 -8.58
C GLY A 343 1.12 30.38 -7.51
N THR A 344 -0.12 30.05 -7.89
CA THR A 344 -1.10 29.41 -7.01
C THR A 344 -1.54 28.04 -7.50
N GLY A 345 -1.16 27.64 -8.71
CA GLY A 345 -1.57 26.36 -9.32
C GLY A 345 -0.66 25.19 -8.95
N ASN A 346 -1.17 23.98 -9.18
CA ASN A 346 -0.39 22.74 -9.11
C ASN A 346 0.86 22.83 -10.00
N GLY A 347 1.99 22.39 -9.46
CA GLY A 347 3.29 22.45 -10.14
C GLY A 347 4.04 23.78 -9.97
N THR A 348 3.50 24.76 -9.25
CA THR A 348 4.24 25.98 -8.91
C THR A 348 5.47 25.60 -8.08
N LYS A 349 6.66 25.91 -8.56
CA LYS A 349 7.91 25.56 -7.87
C LYS A 349 8.10 26.38 -6.60
N VAL A 350 8.75 25.77 -5.61
CA VAL A 350 9.17 26.44 -4.39
C VAL A 350 10.65 26.78 -4.43
N GLN A 351 10.99 27.99 -3.99
CA GLN A 351 12.33 28.56 -4.03
C GLN A 351 12.63 29.35 -2.75
N LEU A 352 13.88 29.77 -2.60
CA LEU A 352 14.24 30.83 -1.68
C LEU A 352 14.05 32.19 -2.32
N TRP A 353 13.48 33.13 -1.58
CA TRP A 353 13.38 34.51 -2.00
C TRP A 353 13.48 35.47 -0.81
N ALA A 354 13.88 36.71 -1.08
CA ALA A 354 13.89 37.77 -0.08
C ALA A 354 12.52 37.90 0.59
N CYS A 355 12.51 37.89 1.91
CA CYS A 355 11.29 38.01 2.69
C CYS A 355 10.63 39.37 2.46
N GLY A 356 9.38 39.37 2.03
CA GLY A 356 8.59 40.60 1.88
C GLY A 356 7.63 40.85 3.03
N SER A 357 7.19 42.09 3.16
CA SER A 357 6.10 42.44 4.08
C SER A 357 4.75 42.04 3.46
N GLY A 358 4.03 41.11 4.09
CA GLY A 358 2.70 40.69 3.65
C GLY A 358 2.65 39.92 2.33
N GLN A 359 3.76 39.34 1.87
CA GLN A 359 3.78 38.54 0.65
C GLN A 359 3.07 37.20 0.87
N ALA A 360 1.85 37.07 0.33
CA ALA A 360 0.97 35.93 0.55
C ALA A 360 1.55 34.60 -0.01
N ASN A 361 2.38 34.68 -1.06
CA ASN A 361 3.08 33.52 -1.63
C ASN A 361 4.26 33.02 -0.75
N GLN A 362 4.56 33.73 0.34
CA GLN A 362 5.55 33.35 1.37
C GLN A 362 4.89 33.02 2.72
N GLN A 363 3.55 32.97 2.76
CA GLN A 363 2.78 32.65 3.96
C GLN A 363 2.34 31.20 3.94
N TRP A 364 2.55 30.52 5.05
CA TRP A 364 2.31 29.10 5.22
C TRP A 364 1.56 28.83 6.51
N THR A 365 0.62 27.89 6.46
CA THR A 365 -0.07 27.34 7.62
C THR A 365 0.30 25.88 7.78
N ARG A 366 0.06 25.34 8.98
CA ARG A 366 0.31 23.95 9.32
C ARG A 366 -1.00 23.35 9.80
N ARG A 367 -1.40 22.20 9.28
CA ARG A 367 -2.61 21.50 9.71
C ARG A 367 -2.45 19.99 9.70
#